data_AF-A0A1G7DNH5-F1
#
_entry.id   AF-A0A1G7DNH5-F1
#
_cell.length_a   1.000
_cell.length_b   1.000
_cell.length_c   1.000
_cell.angle_alpha   90.00
_cell.angle_beta   90.00
_cell.angle_gamma   90.00
#
_symmetry.space_group_name_H-M   'P 1'
#
loop_
_entity.id
_entity.type
_entity.pdbx_description
1 polymer ?
#
loop_
_entity_poly.entity_id
_entity_poly.type
_entity_poly.pdbx_seq_one_letter_code
_entity_poly.pdbx_strand_id
1 'polypeptide(L)' 'MDKTGKWTFEGFSPRLDKLDSRIREKAIEIANGLLETEDISEAAAIEQGIVRAEQWFYDLEA' A
#
# COMPACT_ATOMS: atom_id res chain seq x y z
N MET A 1 -1.88 9.76 21.51
CA MET A 1 -1.97 8.99 20.25
C MET A 1 -2.26 9.99 19.16
N ASP A 2 -1.20 10.60 18.66
CA ASP A 2 -1.27 11.63 17.62
C ASP A 2 -1.62 10.95 16.30
N LYS A 3 -2.85 11.19 15.82
CA LYS A 3 -3.42 10.65 14.56
C LYS A 3 -2.89 11.39 13.33
N THR A 4 -1.60 11.63 13.29
CA THR A 4 -0.90 12.28 12.16
C THR A 4 0.42 11.57 11.93
N GLY A 5 0.36 10.23 11.82
CA GLY A 5 1.45 9.44 11.27
C GLY A 5 1.63 9.81 9.80
N LYS A 6 2.47 10.80 9.52
CA LYS A 6 3.13 10.94 8.22
C LYS A 6 3.89 9.63 8.01
N TRP A 7 3.31 8.73 7.24
CA TRP A 7 3.94 7.54 6.72
C TRP A 7 5.25 7.93 6.03
N THR A 8 6.39 7.58 6.62
CA THR A 8 7.69 7.76 5.95
C THR A 8 8.06 6.45 5.28
N PHE A 9 8.01 6.53 3.95
CA PHE A 9 8.35 5.55 2.93
C PHE A 9 9.75 4.88 3.07
N GLU A 10 10.50 5.23 4.10
CA GLU A 10 11.91 4.86 4.30
C GLU A 10 12.10 3.34 4.52
N GLY A 11 11.04 2.59 4.86
CA GLY A 11 11.10 1.13 5.04
C GLY A 11 10.95 0.29 3.76
N PHE A 12 10.50 0.85 2.63
CA PHE A 12 9.99 0.06 1.48
C PHE A 12 10.59 0.43 0.10
N SER A 13 11.80 0.98 0.12
CA SER A 13 12.45 1.69 -0.98
C SER A 13 12.94 0.90 -2.23
N PRO A 14 12.67 -0.41 -2.47
CA PRO A 14 12.97 -0.98 -3.79
C PRO A 14 11.77 -1.37 -4.65
N ARG A 15 10.63 -1.74 -4.05
CA ARG A 15 9.46 -2.24 -4.82
C ARG A 15 8.52 -1.10 -5.20
N LEU A 16 8.12 -0.27 -4.25
CA LEU A 16 7.19 0.85 -4.49
C LEU A 16 7.78 1.93 -5.40
N ASP A 17 9.10 2.20 -5.31
CA ASP A 17 9.80 3.16 -6.18
C ASP A 17 9.82 2.73 -7.65
N LYS A 18 9.64 1.44 -7.92
CA LYS A 18 9.60 0.88 -9.28
C LYS A 18 8.18 0.75 -9.83
N LEU A 19 7.16 1.00 -9.01
CA LEU A 19 5.76 0.92 -9.44
C LEU A 19 5.31 2.22 -10.11
N ASP A 20 4.40 2.07 -11.08
CA ASP A 20 3.63 3.20 -11.63
C ASP A 20 2.97 3.97 -10.48
N SER A 21 2.92 5.30 -10.60
CA SER A 21 2.40 6.17 -9.54
C SER A 21 0.96 5.82 -9.14
N ARG A 22 0.14 5.36 -10.08
CA ARG A 22 -1.25 4.94 -9.83
C ARG A 22 -1.32 3.70 -8.96
N ILE A 23 -0.44 2.73 -9.21
CA ILE A 23 -0.35 1.49 -8.43
C ILE A 23 0.11 1.81 -7.00
N ARG A 24 1.10 2.69 -6.86
CA ARG A 24 1.59 3.12 -5.54
C ARG A 24 0.50 3.81 -4.72
N GLU A 25 -0.24 4.74 -5.30
CA GLU A 25 -1.35 5.42 -4.63
C GLU A 25 -2.43 4.42 -4.20
N LYS A 26 -2.78 3.48 -5.08
CA LYS A 26 -3.76 2.43 -4.76
C LYS A 26 -3.28 1.49 -3.65
N ALA A 27 -1.99 1.14 -3.64
CA ALA A 27 -1.41 0.31 -2.61
C ALA A 27 -1.51 0.96 -1.22
N ILE A 28 -1.31 2.27 -1.15
CA ILE A 28 -1.45 3.06 0.09
C ILE A 28 -2.90 3.08 0.57
N GLU A 29 -3.84 3.35 -0.34
CA GLU A 29 -5.28 3.33 -0.02
C GLU A 29 -5.69 1.99 0.60
N ILE A 30 -5.28 0.89 -0.04
CA ILE A 30 -5.62 -0.47 0.41
C ILE A 30 -4.94 -0.76 1.76
N ALA A 31 -3.64 -0.50 1.89
CA ALA A 31 -2.90 -0.77 3.14
C ALA A 31 -3.50 -0.02 4.33
N ASN A 32 -3.89 1.24 4.16
CA ASN A 32 -4.58 2.01 5.19
C ASN A 32 -5.90 1.34 5.60
N GLY A 33 -6.71 0.91 4.62
CA GLY A 33 -7.95 0.20 4.90
C GLY A 33 -7.74 -1.10 5.68
N LEU A 34 -6.69 -1.86 5.36
CA LEU A 34 -6.37 -3.10 6.08
C LEU A 34 -5.97 -2.81 7.54
N LEU A 35 -5.20 -1.75 7.82
CA LEU A 35 -4.87 -1.38 9.21
C LEU A 35 -6.06 -0.87 10.01
N GLU A 36 -7.05 -0.27 9.36
CA GLU A 36 -8.28 0.18 10.04
C GLU A 36 -9.23 -0.98 10.34
N THR A 37 -9.17 -2.07 9.57
CA THR A 37 -10.18 -3.14 9.59
C THR A 37 -9.65 -4.47 10.11
N GLU A 38 -8.34 -4.70 10.06
CA GLU A 38 -7.69 -5.95 10.43
C GLU A 38 -6.62 -5.70 11.50
N ASP A 39 -6.49 -6.63 12.44
CA ASP A 39 -5.40 -6.61 13.42
C ASP A 39 -4.15 -7.24 12.81
N ILE A 40 -3.59 -6.56 11.81
CA ILE A 40 -2.37 -6.96 11.12
C ILE A 40 -1.27 -5.94 11.31
N SER A 41 -0.02 -6.40 11.16
CA SER A 41 1.12 -5.48 11.18
C SER A 41 1.11 -4.56 9.97
N GLU A 42 1.69 -3.37 10.14
CA GLU A 42 1.89 -2.40 9.06
C GLU A 42 2.63 -3.00 7.87
N ALA A 43 3.66 -3.82 8.12
CA ALA A 43 4.39 -4.51 7.06
C ALA A 43 3.49 -5.46 6.24
N ALA A 44 2.60 -6.20 6.90
CA ALA A 44 1.65 -7.10 6.24
C ALA A 44 0.59 -6.32 5.45
N ALA A 45 0.09 -5.21 5.99
CA ALA A 45 -0.87 -4.35 5.32
C ALA A 45 -0.29 -3.75 4.03
N ILE A 46 0.97 -3.30 4.07
CA ILE A 46 1.66 -2.74 2.89
C ILE A 46 1.90 -3.81 1.82
N GLU A 47 2.41 -5.00 2.20
CA GLU A 47 2.66 -6.07 1.24
C GLU A 47 1.37 -6.50 0.53
N GLN A 48 0.29 -6.68 1.29
CA GLN A 48 -1.02 -6.99 0.73
C GLN A 48 -1.57 -5.84 -0.12
N GLY A 49 -1.37 -4.58 0.31
CA GLY A 49 -1.75 -3.40 -0.44
C GLY A 49 -1.11 -3.35 -1.81
N ILE A 50 0.19 -3.65 -1.91
CA ILE A 50 0.93 -3.71 -3.18
C ILE A 50 0.36 -4.77 -4.09
N VAL A 51 0.22 -6.01 -3.62
CA VAL A 51 -0.27 -7.13 -4.45
C VAL A 51 -1.68 -6.84 -4.97
N ARG A 52 -2.57 -6.33 -4.12
CA ARG A 52 -3.95 -6.00 -4.51
C ARG A 52 -4.00 -4.80 -5.47
N ALA A 53 -3.11 -3.83 -5.33
CA ALA A 53 -3.00 -2.69 -6.25
C ALA A 53 -2.46 -3.08 -7.62
N GLU A 54 -1.46 -3.98 -7.67
CA GLU A 54 -0.95 -4.54 -8.92
C GLU A 54 -2.05 -5.33 -9.64
N GLN A 55 -2.81 -6.17 -8.92
CA GLN A 55 -3.95 -6.90 -9.48
C GLN A 55 -5.03 -5.96 -10.02
N TRP A 56 -5.43 -4.95 -9.25
CA TRP A 56 -6.37 -3.92 -9.69
C TRP A 56 -5.89 -3.23 -10.96
N PHE A 57 -4.59 -2.97 -11.09
CA PHE A 57 -4.03 -2.34 -12.27
C PHE A 57 -4.06 -3.27 -13.50
N TYR A 58 -3.71 -4.55 -13.33
CA TYR A 58 -3.83 -5.54 -14.39
C TYR A 58 -5.27 -5.70 -14.88
N ASP A 59 -6.26 -5.66 -13.98
CA ASP A 59 -7.68 -5.73 -14.35
C ASP A 59 -8.17 -4.50 -15.14
N LEU A 60 -7.51 -3.34 -14.98
CA LEU A 60 -7.84 -2.12 -15.72
C LEU A 60 -7.20 -2.05 -17.11
N GLU A 61 -6.09 -2.75 -17.33
CA GLU A 61 -5.37 -2.81 -18.61
C GLU A 61 -5.82 -4.01 -19.48
N ALA A 62 -6.66 -4.91 -18.95
CA ALA A 62 -7.21 -6.08 -19.62
C ALA A 62 -8.47 -5.76 -20.47
#